data_AF-A0A7W8HGW3-F1
#
_entry.id   AF-A0A7W8HGW3-F1
#
_cell.length_a   1.000
_cell.length_b   1.000
_cell.length_c   1.000
_cell.angle_alpha   90.00
_cell.angle_beta   90.00
_cell.angle_gamma   90.00
#
_symmetry.space_group_name_H-M   'P 1'
#
loop_
_entity.id
_entity.type
_entity.pdbx_description
1 polymer ?
#
loop_
_entity_poly.entity_id
_entity_poly.type
_entity_poly.pdbx_seq_one_letter_code
_entity_poly.pdbx_strand_id
1 'polypeptide(L)'
;MRELGIIAGIYAVAILTTAVLAAATGSPFTFWFPDATVFLTGFLAILLTLAILWDGALITIGMASRKLAGHVRHADGMPTMESMRRVRFFTCGVLPIPMLMLTAAAIHGTSNITLLSLDMLQHTTQWRDPILWHIEGTLLAHLKDLRIDAVAWDRLYHSAWAIEVFAAFALVVVGRGPRIILRYCVSMILLFYVGRLLGMLNPVMGPAFYRPDLFAYLDGSATQTAMKVVAEVMALPPSEAMQRGGILLGGVSAMPSLHVAMVATTAFWLAVANRRTLFLTVPWVLAVWTSTVLLGWHYILDGASGMLLAGLCVLLTRALLRRVEPLTEPGTRPPFAVGGAHAQAMKQTSDRNGELT
;
A
#
# COMPACT_ATOMS: atom_id res chain seq x y z
N MET A 1 -1.43 3.24 22.89
CA MET A 1 -0.03 2.89 23.30
C MET A 1 0.29 1.44 22.96
N ARG A 2 -0.59 0.51 23.32
CA ARG A 2 -0.47 -0.91 22.98
C ARG A 2 -0.26 -1.17 21.47
N GLU A 3 -0.99 -0.49 20.61
CA GLU A 3 -0.94 -0.61 19.16
C GLU A 3 0.44 -0.25 18.61
N LEU A 4 1.03 0.83 19.13
CA LEU A 4 2.39 1.26 18.79
C LEU A 4 3.41 0.22 19.25
N GLY A 5 3.23 -0.36 20.45
CA GLY A 5 4.08 -1.44 20.96
C GLY A 5 4.06 -2.69 20.07
N ILE A 6 2.90 -3.05 19.50
CA ILE A 6 2.80 -4.18 18.56
C ILE A 6 3.57 -3.89 17.28
N ILE A 7 3.38 -2.71 16.68
CA ILE A 7 4.10 -2.30 15.46
C ILE A 7 5.61 -2.28 15.72
N ALA A 8 6.04 -1.65 16.81
CA ALA A 8 7.44 -1.58 17.19
C ALA A 8 8.04 -2.96 17.45
N GLY A 9 7.31 -3.86 18.12
CA GLY A 9 7.77 -5.23 18.38
C GLY A 9 7.95 -6.05 17.11
N ILE A 10 7.00 -5.97 16.17
CA ILE A 10 7.12 -6.66 14.86
C ILE A 10 8.31 -6.09 14.08
N TYR A 11 8.46 -4.78 14.05
CA TYR A 11 9.60 -4.14 13.39
C TYR A 11 10.93 -4.54 14.04
N ALA A 12 11.01 -4.56 15.37
CA ALA A 12 12.21 -4.97 16.11
C ALA A 12 12.64 -6.41 15.79
N VAL A 13 11.69 -7.34 15.69
CA VAL A 13 11.98 -8.71 15.25
C VAL A 13 12.49 -8.72 13.81
N ALA A 14 11.81 -8.01 12.91
CA ALA A 14 12.13 -8.00 11.48
C ALA A 14 13.51 -7.37 11.18
N ILE A 15 13.85 -6.28 11.85
CA ILE A 15 15.16 -5.64 11.74
C ILE A 15 16.26 -6.49 12.36
N LEU A 16 16.01 -7.15 13.50
CA LEU A 16 16.97 -8.07 14.12
C LEU A 16 17.25 -9.26 13.20
N THR A 17 16.21 -9.85 12.59
CA THR A 17 16.39 -10.92 11.60
C THR A 17 17.25 -10.45 10.43
N THR A 18 16.99 -9.25 9.90
CA THR A 18 17.78 -8.69 8.80
C THR A 18 19.23 -8.44 9.19
N ALA A 19 19.47 -7.91 10.39
CA ALA A 19 20.81 -7.66 10.91
C ALA A 19 21.61 -8.95 11.12
N VAL A 20 20.96 -10.00 11.65
CA VAL A 20 21.59 -11.33 11.82
C VAL A 20 21.96 -11.93 10.46
N LEU A 21 21.07 -11.85 9.48
CA LEU A 21 21.36 -12.34 8.12
C LEU A 21 22.50 -11.56 7.48
N ALA A 22 22.49 -10.23 7.58
CA ALA A 22 23.56 -9.38 7.06
C ALA A 22 24.92 -9.70 7.72
N ALA A 23 24.95 -9.88 9.04
CA ALA A 23 26.16 -10.27 9.75
C ALA A 23 26.64 -11.68 9.33
N ALA A 24 25.73 -12.61 9.07
CA ALA A 24 26.07 -13.96 8.63
C ALA A 24 26.64 -14.02 7.21
N THR A 25 26.27 -13.10 6.32
CA THR A 25 26.79 -13.04 4.95
C THR A 25 27.93 -12.04 4.77
N GLY A 26 28.18 -11.17 5.76
CA GLY A 26 29.13 -10.06 5.62
C GLY A 26 28.57 -8.85 4.86
N SER A 27 27.26 -8.84 4.58
CA SER A 27 26.59 -7.72 3.92
C SER A 27 26.57 -6.48 4.83
N PRO A 28 26.73 -5.26 4.28
CA PRO A 28 26.55 -4.04 5.06
C PRO A 28 25.12 -3.94 5.61
N PHE A 29 25.00 -3.30 6.77
CA PHE A 29 23.74 -3.06 7.45
C PHE A 29 23.75 -1.67 8.10
N THR A 30 22.64 -0.95 8.00
CA THR A 30 22.45 0.31 8.71
C THR A 30 21.06 0.39 9.32
N PHE A 31 20.96 0.92 10.54
CA PHE A 31 19.67 1.21 11.16
C PHE A 31 18.96 2.40 10.50
N TRP A 32 19.72 3.32 9.89
CA TRP A 32 19.20 4.55 9.30
C TRP A 32 19.93 4.87 7.99
N PHE A 33 19.17 4.99 6.91
CA PHE A 33 19.74 5.49 5.66
C PHE A 33 19.80 7.02 5.69
N PRO A 34 20.74 7.64 4.94
CA PRO A 34 20.91 9.10 4.94
C PRO A 34 19.64 9.90 4.59
N ASP A 35 18.78 9.32 3.75
CA ASP A 35 17.53 9.91 3.26
C ASP A 35 16.31 9.64 4.15
N ALA A 36 16.42 8.80 5.18
CA ALA A 36 15.30 8.39 6.03
C ALA A 36 14.63 9.58 6.74
N THR A 37 15.42 10.57 7.19
CA THR A 37 14.87 11.78 7.82
C THR A 37 14.03 12.58 6.82
N VAL A 38 14.55 12.83 5.61
CA VAL A 38 13.84 13.58 4.55
C VAL A 38 12.57 12.84 4.15
N PHE A 39 12.66 11.52 3.97
CA PHE A 39 11.52 10.67 3.65
C PHE A 39 10.40 10.77 4.69
N LEU A 40 10.74 10.57 5.97
CA LEU A 40 9.74 10.57 7.05
C LEU A 40 9.16 11.96 7.30
N THR A 41 9.97 13.01 7.23
CA THR A 41 9.47 14.39 7.32
C THR A 41 8.54 14.71 6.16
N GLY A 42 8.89 14.31 4.93
CA GLY A 42 8.04 14.48 3.75
C GLY A 42 6.71 13.72 3.89
N PHE A 43 6.77 12.46 4.33
CA PHE A 43 5.58 11.64 4.56
C PHE A 43 4.67 12.25 5.65
N LEU A 44 5.23 12.70 6.77
CA LEU A 44 4.49 13.39 7.83
C LEU A 44 3.84 14.68 7.31
N ALA A 45 4.60 15.50 6.57
CA ALA A 45 4.10 16.74 6.01
C ALA A 45 2.90 16.50 5.09
N ILE A 46 3.00 15.53 4.18
CA ILE A 46 1.90 15.16 3.28
C ILE A 46 0.67 14.70 4.08
N LEU A 47 0.84 13.81 5.07
CA LEU A 47 -0.27 13.34 5.90
C LEU A 47 -0.96 14.49 6.65
N LEU A 48 -0.19 15.39 7.26
CA LEU A 48 -0.74 16.54 7.99
C LEU A 48 -1.44 17.51 7.04
N THR A 49 -0.86 17.79 5.87
CA THR A 49 -1.50 18.64 4.85
C THR A 49 -2.83 18.03 4.39
N LEU A 50 -2.87 16.74 4.07
CA LEU A 50 -4.11 16.06 3.70
C LEU A 50 -5.17 16.14 4.80
N ALA A 51 -4.77 15.92 6.06
CA ALA A 51 -5.66 16.03 7.22
C ALA A 51 -6.24 17.44 7.41
N ILE A 52 -5.39 18.47 7.32
CA ILE A 52 -5.80 19.88 7.46
C ILE A 52 -6.75 20.27 6.32
N LEU A 53 -6.40 19.93 5.07
CA LEU A 53 -7.23 20.26 3.91
C LEU A 53 -8.59 19.56 3.98
N TRP A 54 -8.62 18.29 4.37
CA TRP A 54 -9.85 17.52 4.52
C TRP A 54 -10.77 18.11 5.60
N ASP A 55 -10.25 18.32 6.81
CA ASP A 55 -11.05 18.87 7.91
C ASP A 55 -11.50 20.30 7.61
N GLY A 56 -10.63 21.12 7.00
CA GLY A 56 -10.96 22.44 6.52
C GLY A 56 -12.09 22.43 5.49
N ALA A 57 -12.03 21.53 4.50
CA ALA A 57 -13.10 21.37 3.51
C ALA A 57 -14.43 20.96 4.15
N LEU A 58 -14.42 20.00 5.09
CA LEU A 58 -15.63 19.57 5.81
C LEU A 58 -16.24 20.70 6.66
N ILE A 59 -15.41 21.53 7.28
CA ILE A 59 -15.87 22.73 8.01
C ILE A 59 -16.54 23.71 7.06
N THR A 60 -15.88 24.04 5.94
CA THR A 60 -16.41 24.97 4.94
C THR A 60 -17.73 24.47 4.36
N ILE A 61 -17.83 23.19 4.01
CA ILE A 61 -19.08 22.57 3.52
C ILE A 61 -20.16 22.66 4.60
N GLY A 62 -19.86 22.30 5.86
CA GLY A 62 -20.84 22.38 6.94
C GLY A 62 -21.37 23.81 7.18
N MET A 63 -20.51 24.82 7.07
CA MET A 63 -20.88 26.23 7.18
C MET A 63 -21.75 26.68 6.00
N ALA A 64 -21.37 26.32 4.78
CA ALA A 64 -22.11 26.63 3.57
C ALA A 64 -23.52 25.99 3.59
N SER A 65 -23.62 24.70 3.95
CA SER A 65 -24.89 23.98 4.09
C SER A 65 -25.80 24.62 5.14
N ARG A 66 -25.26 25.05 6.28
CA ARG A 66 -26.04 25.77 7.30
C ARG A 66 -26.58 27.10 6.79
N LYS A 67 -25.77 27.86 6.04
CA LYS A 67 -26.21 29.13 5.43
C LYS A 67 -27.31 28.90 4.39
N LEU A 68 -27.18 27.85 3.57
CA LEU A 68 -28.16 27.49 2.56
C LEU A 68 -29.48 26.97 3.16
N ALA A 69 -29.41 26.19 4.25
CA ALA A 69 -30.58 25.69 4.96
C ALA A 69 -31.49 26.80 5.50
N GLY A 70 -30.94 27.95 5.86
CA GLY A 70 -31.74 29.12 6.24
C GLY A 70 -32.60 29.69 5.10
N HIS A 71 -32.29 29.35 3.84
CA HIS A 71 -32.97 29.87 2.64
C HIS A 71 -33.91 28.84 1.99
N VAL A 72 -33.81 27.55 2.32
CA VAL A 72 -34.55 26.47 1.66
C VAL A 72 -35.56 25.86 2.63
N ARG A 73 -36.86 25.98 2.34
CA ARG A 73 -37.96 25.49 3.20
C ARG A 73 -38.03 23.95 3.37
N HIS A 74 -37.26 23.19 2.60
CA HIS A 74 -37.16 21.72 2.70
C HIS A 74 -35.69 21.29 2.68
N ALA A 75 -35.02 21.40 3.82
CA ALA A 75 -33.60 21.06 3.99
C ALA A 75 -33.36 19.59 4.37
N ASP A 76 -34.36 18.72 4.26
CA ASP A 76 -34.24 17.31 4.63
C ASP A 76 -33.15 16.62 3.79
N GLY A 77 -32.17 16.04 4.47
CA GLY A 77 -31.02 15.37 3.85
C GLY A 77 -29.80 16.27 3.60
N MET A 78 -29.85 17.58 3.90
CA MET A 78 -28.64 18.39 3.85
C MET A 78 -27.65 17.95 4.92
N PRO A 79 -26.35 17.87 4.59
CA PRO A 79 -25.34 17.47 5.56
C PRO A 79 -25.28 18.49 6.70
N THR A 80 -25.45 17.99 7.92
CA THR A 80 -25.37 18.82 9.12
C THR A 80 -23.92 18.99 9.55
N MET A 81 -23.64 20.04 10.32
CA MET A 81 -22.31 20.23 10.91
C MET A 81 -21.91 19.05 11.81
N GLU A 82 -22.90 18.40 12.44
CA GLU A 82 -22.69 17.21 13.24
C GLU A 82 -22.33 15.99 12.37
N SER A 83 -23.04 15.76 11.26
CA SER A 83 -22.70 14.66 10.34
C SER A 83 -21.30 14.86 9.75
N MET A 84 -20.92 16.10 9.43
CA MET A 84 -19.58 16.43 8.93
C MET A 84 -18.48 16.26 9.99
N ARG A 85 -18.76 16.60 11.25
CA ARG A 85 -17.83 16.35 12.37
C ARG A 85 -17.51 14.86 12.52
N ARG A 86 -18.44 13.95 12.22
CA ARG A 86 -18.21 12.49 12.30
C ARG A 86 -17.27 11.94 11.21
N VAL A 87 -16.90 12.73 10.20
CA VAL A 87 -16.01 12.31 9.09
C VAL A 87 -14.65 13.00 9.14
N ARG A 88 -14.37 13.76 10.20
CA ARG A 88 -13.09 14.48 10.33
C ARG A 88 -11.94 13.52 10.62
N PHE A 89 -10.80 13.80 10.03
CA PHE A 89 -9.58 13.04 10.24
C PHE A 89 -9.18 13.06 11.73
N PHE A 90 -9.12 14.24 12.35
CA PHE A 90 -8.71 14.37 13.75
C PHE A 90 -9.72 13.77 14.74
N THR A 91 -10.98 13.56 14.32
CA THR A 91 -11.96 12.84 15.16
C THR A 91 -11.72 11.33 15.22
N CYS A 92 -10.88 10.78 14.33
CA CYS A 92 -10.42 9.39 14.42
C CYS A 92 -9.33 9.20 15.49
N GLY A 93 -8.94 10.28 16.18
CA GLY A 93 -7.85 10.32 17.15
C GLY A 93 -6.50 10.62 16.49
N VAL A 94 -5.52 11.02 17.30
CA VAL A 94 -4.15 11.30 16.81
C VAL A 94 -3.33 10.04 16.57
N LEU A 95 -3.75 8.89 17.11
CA LEU A 95 -3.01 7.63 17.11
C LEU A 95 -2.69 7.04 15.71
N PRO A 96 -3.53 7.19 14.67
CA PRO A 96 -3.18 6.73 13.32
C PRO A 96 -1.92 7.37 12.75
N ILE A 97 -1.62 8.63 13.08
CA ILE A 97 -0.43 9.33 12.57
C ILE A 97 0.86 8.61 13.00
N PRO A 98 1.17 8.43 14.31
CA PRO A 98 2.38 7.74 14.72
C PRO A 98 2.40 6.26 14.27
N MET A 99 1.25 5.60 14.10
CA MET A 99 1.21 4.25 13.55
C MET A 99 1.67 4.20 12.08
N LEU A 100 1.17 5.11 11.25
CA LEU A 100 1.58 5.23 9.85
C LEU A 100 3.06 5.66 9.75
N MET A 101 3.52 6.56 10.62
CA MET A 101 4.94 6.96 10.68
C MET A 101 5.86 5.80 11.03
N LEU A 102 5.53 5.01 12.07
CA LEU A 102 6.30 3.82 12.43
C LEU A 102 6.28 2.77 11.32
N THR A 103 5.15 2.63 10.62
CA THR A 103 5.02 1.73 9.47
C THR A 103 5.92 2.18 8.31
N ALA A 104 5.91 3.48 7.99
CA ALA A 104 6.77 4.05 6.95
C ALA A 104 8.26 3.86 7.28
N ALA A 105 8.65 4.08 8.54
CA ALA A 105 10.01 3.82 9.01
C ALA A 105 10.38 2.34 8.89
N ALA A 106 9.47 1.43 9.26
CA ALA A 106 9.68 0.00 9.16
C ALA A 106 9.83 -0.48 7.71
N ILE A 107 8.98 0.03 6.80
CA ILE A 107 9.07 -0.27 5.36
C ILE A 107 10.39 0.26 4.79
N HIS A 108 10.78 1.48 5.15
CA HIS A 108 12.07 2.05 4.70
C HIS A 108 13.27 1.22 5.19
N GLY A 109 13.20 0.68 6.41
CA GLY A 109 14.21 -0.23 6.96
C GLY A 109 14.43 -1.51 6.16
N THR A 110 13.46 -1.93 5.34
CA THR A 110 13.61 -3.10 4.44
C THR A 110 14.65 -2.90 3.35
N SER A 111 15.18 -1.68 3.14
CA SER A 111 16.27 -1.44 2.20
C SER A 111 17.57 -2.14 2.59
N ASN A 112 17.73 -2.52 3.86
CA ASN A 112 18.80 -3.45 4.27
C ASN A 112 18.66 -4.85 3.64
N ILE A 113 17.43 -5.32 3.39
CA ILE A 113 17.20 -6.60 2.70
C ILE A 113 17.64 -6.48 1.23
N THR A 114 17.50 -5.31 0.61
CA THR A 114 18.04 -5.09 -0.73
C THR A 114 19.56 -5.15 -0.74
N LEU A 115 20.25 -4.54 0.25
CA LEU A 115 21.71 -4.65 0.38
C LEU A 115 22.16 -6.11 0.51
N LEU A 116 21.45 -6.88 1.35
CA LEU A 116 21.68 -8.32 1.47
C LEU A 116 21.45 -9.04 0.13
N SER A 117 20.38 -8.69 -0.58
CA SER A 117 20.08 -9.26 -1.90
C SER A 117 21.18 -8.95 -2.91
N LEU A 118 21.71 -7.73 -2.95
CA LEU A 118 22.80 -7.31 -3.85
C LEU A 118 24.04 -8.17 -3.63
N ASP A 119 24.44 -8.31 -2.37
CA ASP A 119 25.59 -9.10 -1.96
C ASP A 119 25.43 -10.58 -2.34
N MET A 120 24.26 -11.17 -2.04
CA MET A 120 23.98 -12.56 -2.37
C MET A 120 23.87 -12.82 -3.89
N LEU A 121 23.31 -11.87 -4.65
CA LEU A 121 23.15 -11.96 -6.11
C LEU A 121 24.49 -12.01 -6.84
N GLN A 122 25.50 -11.29 -6.34
CA GLN A 122 26.84 -11.31 -6.95
C GLN A 122 27.51 -12.68 -6.90
N HIS A 123 27.13 -13.53 -5.94
CA HIS A 123 27.89 -14.74 -5.62
C HIS A 123 27.12 -16.06 -5.83
N THR A 124 25.79 -16.07 -5.69
CA THR A 124 25.07 -17.33 -5.45
C THR A 124 23.85 -17.57 -6.32
N THR A 125 23.27 -16.55 -6.93
CA THR A 125 21.97 -16.67 -7.58
C THR A 125 21.98 -16.16 -9.02
N GLN A 126 21.33 -16.92 -9.89
CA GLN A 126 21.09 -16.54 -11.28
C GLN A 126 19.71 -15.91 -11.41
N TRP A 127 19.62 -14.87 -12.24
CA TRP A 127 18.35 -14.25 -12.60
C TRP A 127 17.41 -15.27 -13.25
N ARG A 128 16.16 -15.32 -12.77
CA ARG A 128 15.14 -16.27 -13.25
C ARG A 128 14.33 -15.73 -14.43
N ASP A 129 14.68 -14.56 -14.95
CA ASP A 129 14.09 -13.97 -16.15
C ASP A 129 13.97 -14.93 -17.34
N PRO A 130 14.94 -15.81 -17.67
CA PRO A 130 14.79 -16.75 -18.79
C PRO A 130 13.60 -17.70 -18.64
N ILE A 131 13.29 -18.14 -17.41
CA ILE A 131 12.17 -19.05 -17.13
C ILE A 131 10.84 -18.32 -17.35
N LEU A 132 10.70 -17.13 -16.77
CA LEU A 132 9.48 -16.33 -16.92
C LEU A 132 9.30 -15.85 -18.36
N TRP A 133 10.39 -15.49 -19.04
CA TRP A 133 10.37 -15.14 -20.45
C TRP A 133 9.96 -16.33 -21.34
N HIS A 134 10.36 -17.55 -21.00
CA HIS A 134 9.89 -18.73 -21.74
C HIS A 134 8.36 -18.92 -21.64
N ILE A 135 7.78 -18.57 -20.49
CA ILE A 135 6.33 -18.69 -20.23
C ILE A 135 5.55 -17.55 -20.88
N GLU A 136 6.01 -16.31 -20.74
CA GLU A 136 5.23 -15.11 -21.04
C GLU A 136 5.78 -14.27 -22.20
N GLY A 137 7.02 -14.51 -22.64
CA GLY A 137 7.73 -13.68 -23.59
C GLY A 137 7.02 -13.51 -24.93
N THR A 138 6.33 -14.56 -25.40
CA THR A 138 5.46 -14.47 -26.58
C THR A 138 4.35 -13.44 -26.37
N LEU A 139 3.63 -13.49 -25.25
CA LEU A 139 2.55 -12.54 -24.95
C LEU A 139 3.11 -11.11 -24.82
N LEU A 140 4.21 -10.94 -24.08
CA LEU A 140 4.87 -9.64 -23.91
C LEU A 140 5.35 -9.06 -25.25
N ALA A 141 5.86 -9.89 -26.15
CA ALA A 141 6.27 -9.47 -27.48
C ALA A 141 5.08 -8.97 -28.33
N HIS A 142 3.87 -9.49 -28.13
CA HIS A 142 2.66 -8.98 -28.80
C HIS A 142 2.16 -7.67 -28.19
N LEU A 143 2.41 -7.42 -26.89
CA LEU A 143 1.99 -6.18 -26.25
C LEU A 143 2.63 -4.95 -26.90
N LYS A 144 3.87 -5.06 -27.39
CA LYS A 144 4.57 -3.95 -28.07
C LYS A 144 3.83 -3.48 -29.33
N ASP A 145 3.08 -4.37 -29.98
CA ASP A 145 2.36 -4.09 -31.23
C ASP A 145 1.01 -3.40 -30.95
N LEU A 146 0.58 -3.38 -29.68
CA LEU A 146 -0.55 -2.59 -29.25
C LEU A 146 -0.16 -1.11 -29.19
N ARG A 147 -1.10 -0.23 -29.55
CA ARG A 147 -0.91 1.23 -29.40
C ARG A 147 -1.01 1.61 -27.93
N ILE A 148 0.08 1.41 -27.20
CA ILE A 148 0.20 1.74 -25.77
C ILE A 148 0.56 3.22 -25.62
N ASP A 149 -0.26 3.97 -24.89
CA ASP A 149 0.12 5.30 -24.41
C ASP A 149 1.09 5.14 -23.23
N ALA A 150 2.37 4.95 -23.54
CA ALA A 150 3.41 4.74 -22.55
C ALA A 150 3.48 5.89 -21.53
N VAL A 151 3.21 7.13 -21.95
CA VAL A 151 3.25 8.31 -21.07
C VAL A 151 2.15 8.24 -20.02
N ALA A 152 0.93 7.84 -20.39
CA ALA A 152 -0.16 7.70 -19.44
C ALA A 152 0.14 6.61 -18.40
N TRP A 153 0.64 5.44 -18.84
CA TRP A 153 1.02 4.35 -17.94
C TRP A 153 2.20 4.70 -17.04
N ASP A 154 3.19 5.40 -17.58
CA ASP A 154 4.37 5.87 -16.85
C ASP A 154 3.97 6.82 -15.71
N ARG A 155 3.07 7.77 -15.99
CA ARG A 155 2.49 8.66 -14.96
C ARG A 155 1.71 7.88 -13.91
N LEU A 156 0.89 6.92 -14.34
CA LEU A 156 0.09 6.08 -13.43
C LEU A 156 1.01 5.33 -12.46
N TYR A 157 2.04 4.66 -12.98
CA TYR A 157 2.99 3.88 -12.20
C TYR A 157 3.74 4.73 -11.18
N HIS A 158 4.31 5.87 -11.62
CA HIS A 158 5.05 6.76 -10.71
C HIS A 158 4.15 7.47 -9.69
N SER A 159 2.85 7.63 -10.00
CA SER A 159 1.87 8.16 -9.05
C SER A 159 1.43 7.17 -7.97
N ALA A 160 1.77 5.88 -8.10
CA ALA A 160 1.29 4.82 -7.22
C ALA A 160 1.62 5.10 -5.74
N TRP A 161 2.81 5.62 -5.44
CA TRP A 161 3.19 5.99 -4.07
C TRP A 161 2.34 7.13 -3.51
N ALA A 162 2.13 8.21 -4.27
CA ALA A 162 1.29 9.32 -3.83
C ALA A 162 -0.16 8.88 -3.60
N ILE A 163 -0.68 8.04 -4.50
CA ILE A 163 -2.01 7.44 -4.39
C ILE A 163 -2.08 6.52 -3.17
N GLU A 164 -1.03 5.77 -2.87
CA GLU A 164 -0.96 4.91 -1.70
C GLU A 164 -0.98 5.71 -0.39
N VAL A 165 -0.23 6.82 -0.30
CA VAL A 165 -0.31 7.73 0.86
C VAL A 165 -1.73 8.28 1.01
N PHE A 166 -2.36 8.68 -0.08
CA PHE A 166 -3.75 9.13 -0.08
C PHE A 166 -4.72 8.01 0.33
N ALA A 167 -4.51 6.77 -0.11
CA ALA A 167 -5.34 5.63 0.23
C ALA A 167 -5.20 5.23 1.71
N ALA A 168 -4.00 5.30 2.28
CA ALA A 168 -3.76 5.15 3.71
C ALA A 168 -4.48 6.24 4.51
N PHE A 169 -4.43 7.50 4.04
CA PHE A 169 -5.21 8.60 4.61
C PHE A 169 -6.73 8.32 4.54
N ALA A 170 -7.23 7.90 3.37
CA ALA A 170 -8.63 7.56 3.18
C ALA A 170 -9.06 6.41 4.11
N LEU A 171 -8.18 5.44 4.36
CA LEU A 171 -8.44 4.36 5.30
C LEU A 171 -8.60 4.86 6.74
N VAL A 172 -7.85 5.89 7.16
CA VAL A 172 -8.07 6.53 8.48
C VAL A 172 -9.47 7.13 8.55
N VAL A 173 -9.86 7.89 7.54
CA VAL A 173 -11.17 8.57 7.49
C VAL A 173 -12.33 7.59 7.41
N VAL A 174 -12.22 6.55 6.57
CA VAL A 174 -13.30 5.58 6.32
C VAL A 174 -13.34 4.52 7.41
N GLY A 175 -12.19 4.05 7.87
CA GLY A 175 -12.05 2.96 8.84
C GLY A 175 -12.45 3.31 10.27
N ARG A 176 -12.40 4.60 10.63
CA ARG A 176 -12.92 5.14 11.91
C ARG A 176 -12.49 4.36 13.15
N GLY A 177 -11.22 4.02 13.26
CA GLY A 177 -10.68 3.46 14.49
C GLY A 177 -9.25 2.94 14.37
N PRO A 178 -8.47 2.94 15.45
CA PRO A 178 -7.08 2.52 15.41
C PRO A 178 -6.90 1.03 15.10
N ARG A 179 -7.91 0.18 15.34
CA ARG A 179 -7.80 -1.28 15.11
C ARG A 179 -7.65 -1.65 13.64
N ILE A 180 -8.38 -1.01 12.73
CA ILE A 180 -8.24 -1.29 11.29
C ILE A 180 -6.94 -0.73 10.75
N ILE A 181 -6.52 0.43 11.24
CA ILE A 181 -5.20 1.02 10.91
C ILE A 181 -4.08 0.13 11.41
N LEU A 182 -4.19 -0.44 12.62
CA LEU A 182 -3.20 -1.38 13.15
C LEU A 182 -3.07 -2.60 12.23
N ARG A 183 -4.20 -3.19 11.84
CA ARG A 183 -4.20 -4.35 10.95
C ARG A 183 -3.58 -4.00 9.59
N TYR A 184 -3.93 -2.86 9.02
CA TYR A 184 -3.31 -2.36 7.80
C TYR A 184 -1.78 -2.20 7.95
N CYS A 185 -1.33 -1.49 8.97
CA CYS A 185 0.08 -1.27 9.27
C CYS A 185 0.85 -2.59 9.42
N VAL A 186 0.31 -3.53 10.20
CA VAL A 186 0.93 -4.85 10.38
C VAL A 186 0.97 -5.64 9.07
N SER A 187 -0.11 -5.61 8.26
CA SER A 187 -0.12 -6.25 6.95
C SER A 187 0.95 -5.67 6.03
N MET A 188 1.11 -4.35 6.01
CA MET A 188 2.12 -3.66 5.19
C MET A 188 3.55 -4.01 5.63
N ILE A 189 3.85 -4.02 6.93
CA ILE A 189 5.17 -4.41 7.43
C ILE A 189 5.48 -5.85 7.04
N LEU A 190 4.54 -6.78 7.29
CA LEU A 190 4.72 -8.18 6.92
C LEU A 190 4.92 -8.34 5.41
N LEU A 191 4.14 -7.62 4.60
CA LEU A 191 4.22 -7.65 3.15
C LEU A 191 5.61 -7.26 2.64
N PHE A 192 6.15 -6.13 3.11
CA PHE A 192 7.46 -5.66 2.64
C PHE A 192 8.60 -6.57 3.10
N TYR A 193 8.59 -7.01 4.37
CA TYR A 193 9.62 -7.91 4.88
C TYR A 193 9.57 -9.29 4.24
N VAL A 194 8.40 -9.95 4.25
CA VAL A 194 8.25 -11.27 3.65
C VAL A 194 8.47 -11.21 2.14
N GLY A 195 7.90 -10.21 1.46
CA GLY A 195 8.04 -10.06 0.02
C GLY A 195 9.48 -9.81 -0.42
N ARG A 196 10.25 -8.96 0.28
CA ARG A 196 11.67 -8.78 -0.05
C ARG A 196 12.50 -10.02 0.24
N LEU A 197 12.25 -10.72 1.34
CA LEU A 197 12.94 -11.99 1.63
C LEU A 197 12.64 -13.06 0.55
N LEU A 198 11.38 -13.18 0.11
CA LEU A 198 11.01 -14.06 -1.00
C LEU A 198 11.67 -13.62 -2.31
N GLY A 199 11.79 -12.31 -2.53
CA GLY A 199 12.47 -11.75 -3.69
C GLY A 199 13.96 -12.12 -3.76
N MET A 200 14.64 -12.27 -2.62
CA MET A 200 16.02 -12.80 -2.59
C MET A 200 16.08 -14.27 -3.00
N LEU A 201 15.08 -15.07 -2.62
CA LEU A 201 15.01 -16.49 -2.96
C LEU A 201 14.63 -16.73 -4.43
N ASN A 202 14.03 -15.72 -5.06
CA ASN A 202 13.55 -15.79 -6.43
C ASN A 202 13.87 -14.49 -7.18
N PRO A 203 15.17 -14.26 -7.48
CA PRO A 203 15.60 -13.02 -8.11
C PRO A 203 15.14 -12.97 -9.56
N VAL A 204 14.41 -11.91 -9.88
CA VAL A 204 13.90 -11.58 -11.21
C VAL A 204 14.10 -10.08 -11.38
N MET A 205 14.69 -9.66 -12.50
CA MET A 205 14.96 -8.24 -12.72
C MET A 205 13.79 -7.55 -13.45
N GLY A 206 13.17 -8.26 -14.39
CA GLY A 206 12.02 -7.80 -15.17
C GLY A 206 12.28 -7.84 -16.67
N PRO A 207 11.22 -7.93 -17.49
CA PRO A 207 11.37 -8.16 -18.93
C PRO A 207 12.08 -7.03 -19.67
N ALA A 208 11.98 -5.76 -19.24
CA ALA A 208 12.72 -4.66 -19.87
C ALA A 208 14.24 -4.74 -19.61
N PHE A 209 14.65 -5.35 -18.51
CA PHE A 209 16.06 -5.57 -18.22
C PHE A 209 16.61 -6.78 -18.99
N TYR A 210 15.78 -7.82 -19.20
CA TYR A 210 16.16 -9.02 -19.93
C TYR A 210 16.12 -8.85 -21.45
N ARG A 211 15.12 -8.14 -21.98
CA ARG A 211 14.89 -7.88 -23.40
C ARG A 211 14.64 -6.38 -23.67
N PRO A 212 15.64 -5.52 -23.45
CA PRO A 212 15.48 -4.06 -23.58
C PRO A 212 15.07 -3.63 -24.99
N ASP A 213 15.41 -4.41 -26.01
CA ASP A 213 15.02 -4.19 -27.41
C ASP A 213 13.50 -4.10 -27.60
N LEU A 214 12.73 -4.87 -26.83
CA LEU A 214 11.27 -4.89 -26.93
C LEU A 214 10.60 -3.73 -26.20
N PHE A 215 11.33 -3.02 -25.36
CA PHE A 215 10.85 -1.91 -24.53
C PHE A 215 11.42 -0.54 -24.96
N ALA A 216 12.02 -0.45 -26.15
CA ALA A 216 12.56 0.80 -26.71
C ALA A 216 11.52 1.93 -26.86
N TYR A 217 10.22 1.60 -26.88
CA TYR A 217 9.15 2.62 -26.87
C TYR A 217 9.09 3.43 -25.56
N LEU A 218 9.80 3.00 -24.51
CA LEU A 218 9.95 3.72 -23.25
C LEU A 218 11.06 4.78 -23.31
N ASP A 219 11.78 4.94 -24.42
CA ASP A 219 12.88 5.88 -24.53
C ASP A 219 12.43 7.32 -24.19
N GLY A 220 13.14 7.95 -23.25
CA GLY A 220 12.80 9.30 -22.76
C GLY A 220 11.71 9.36 -21.68
N SER A 221 11.14 8.22 -21.27
CA SER A 221 10.18 8.15 -20.16
C SER A 221 10.83 8.25 -18.77
N ALA A 222 10.03 8.53 -17.73
CA ALA A 222 10.50 8.47 -16.35
C ALA A 222 10.87 7.03 -15.97
N THR A 223 10.14 6.04 -16.47
CA THR A 223 10.46 4.61 -16.30
C THR A 223 11.85 4.28 -16.80
N GLN A 224 12.21 4.66 -18.04
CA GLN A 224 13.55 4.36 -18.58
C GLN A 224 14.64 5.01 -17.72
N THR A 225 14.40 6.24 -17.25
CA THR A 225 15.34 6.94 -16.35
C THR A 225 15.49 6.20 -15.02
N ALA A 226 14.39 5.78 -14.40
CA ALA A 226 14.40 5.00 -13.16
C ALA A 226 15.10 3.65 -13.35
N MET A 227 14.85 2.95 -14.46
CA MET A 227 15.52 1.67 -14.79
C MET A 227 17.03 1.84 -14.93
N LYS A 228 17.50 2.92 -15.56
CA LYS A 228 18.94 3.24 -15.65
C LYS A 228 19.55 3.46 -14.27
N VAL A 229 18.90 4.26 -13.42
CA VAL A 229 19.35 4.47 -12.03
C VAL A 229 19.40 3.16 -11.25
N VAL A 230 18.40 2.30 -11.41
CA VAL A 230 18.39 0.98 -10.77
C VAL A 230 19.55 0.11 -11.27
N ALA A 231 19.76 0.02 -12.59
CA ALA A 231 20.85 -0.74 -13.17
C ALA A 231 22.23 -0.22 -12.71
N GLU A 232 22.40 1.09 -12.61
CA GLU A 232 23.61 1.72 -12.08
C GLU A 232 23.85 1.34 -10.61
N VAL A 233 22.82 1.42 -9.76
CA VAL A 233 22.92 1.05 -8.35
C VAL A 233 23.23 -0.44 -8.17
N MET A 234 22.66 -1.30 -9.02
CA MET A 234 22.93 -2.75 -9.01
C MET A 234 24.36 -3.11 -9.38
N ALA A 235 25.04 -2.25 -10.15
CA ALA A 235 26.44 -2.45 -10.53
C ALA A 235 27.42 -2.00 -9.44
N LEU A 236 26.95 -1.28 -8.40
CA LEU A 236 27.80 -0.81 -7.32
C LEU A 236 28.05 -1.90 -6.27
N PRO A 237 29.19 -1.85 -5.56
CA PRO A 237 29.36 -2.61 -4.32
C PRO A 237 28.27 -2.26 -3.30
N PRO A 238 27.79 -3.21 -2.48
CA PRO A 238 26.76 -2.96 -1.48
C PRO A 238 27.07 -1.79 -0.53
N SER A 239 28.34 -1.57 -0.19
CA SER A 239 28.79 -0.47 0.67
C SER A 239 28.61 0.92 0.03
N GLU A 240 28.79 1.03 -1.28
CA GLU A 240 28.57 2.27 -2.04
C GLU A 240 27.08 2.47 -2.32
N ALA A 241 26.37 1.40 -2.67
CA ALA A 241 24.92 1.39 -2.84
C ALA A 241 24.21 1.91 -1.58
N MET A 242 24.66 1.50 -0.38
CA MET A 242 24.16 1.98 0.91
C MET A 242 24.26 3.52 1.07
N GLN A 243 25.30 4.15 0.52
CA GLN A 243 25.50 5.61 0.62
C GLN A 243 24.55 6.40 -0.29
N ARG A 244 23.98 5.78 -1.33
CA ARG A 244 23.02 6.41 -2.25
C ARG A 244 21.63 6.62 -1.64
N GLY A 245 21.34 6.00 -0.49
CA GLY A 245 20.08 6.16 0.25
C GLY A 245 19.11 4.98 0.10
N GLY A 246 18.23 4.81 1.08
CA GLY A 246 17.33 3.68 1.21
C GLY A 246 16.16 3.71 0.23
N ILE A 247 15.68 4.89 -0.18
CA ILE A 247 14.57 5.02 -1.14
C ILE A 247 14.96 4.45 -2.50
N LEU A 248 16.17 4.76 -2.97
CA LEU A 248 16.67 4.32 -4.28
C LEU A 248 17.03 2.83 -4.31
N LEU A 249 17.31 2.24 -3.15
CA LEU A 249 17.51 0.79 -2.98
C LEU A 249 16.18 0.02 -2.92
N GLY A 250 15.06 0.66 -3.25
CA GLY A 250 13.71 0.18 -2.98
C GLY A 250 13.21 -1.02 -3.79
N GLY A 251 13.90 -1.51 -4.82
CA GLY A 251 13.33 -2.62 -5.59
C GLY A 251 14.10 -3.08 -6.80
N VAL A 252 14.88 -4.14 -6.63
CA VAL A 252 15.42 -4.91 -7.76
C VAL A 252 15.03 -6.38 -7.66
N SER A 253 13.77 -6.61 -7.28
CA SER A 253 13.16 -7.91 -7.38
C SER A 253 11.75 -7.75 -7.93
N ALA A 254 11.54 -8.29 -9.12
CA ALA A 254 10.25 -8.26 -9.78
C ALA A 254 9.27 -9.25 -9.12
N MET A 255 9.75 -10.41 -8.63
CA MET A 255 8.87 -11.46 -8.13
C MET A 255 9.07 -11.71 -6.62
N PRO A 256 8.03 -11.54 -5.77
CA PRO A 256 6.68 -11.06 -6.09
C PRO A 256 6.62 -9.54 -6.25
N SER A 257 5.64 -9.03 -7.02
CA SER A 257 5.49 -7.59 -7.21
C SER A 257 4.97 -6.91 -5.94
N LEU A 258 5.85 -6.17 -5.25
CA LEU A 258 5.49 -5.42 -4.04
C LEU A 258 4.52 -4.26 -4.33
N HIS A 259 4.63 -3.61 -5.50
CA HIS A 259 3.71 -2.54 -5.90
C HIS A 259 2.28 -3.08 -5.99
N VAL A 260 2.07 -4.20 -6.69
CA VAL A 260 0.75 -4.84 -6.83
C VAL A 260 0.25 -5.36 -5.48
N ALA A 261 1.12 -5.99 -4.70
CA ALA A 261 0.78 -6.52 -3.37
C ALA A 261 0.33 -5.40 -2.42
N MET A 262 1.02 -4.26 -2.45
CA MET A 262 0.73 -3.07 -1.63
C MET A 262 -0.67 -2.54 -1.95
N VAL A 263 -0.94 -2.20 -3.21
CA VAL A 263 -2.26 -1.66 -3.59
C VAL A 263 -3.38 -2.66 -3.36
N ALA A 264 -3.13 -3.98 -3.50
CA ALA A 264 -4.09 -5.03 -3.18
C ALA A 264 -4.38 -5.11 -1.67
N THR A 265 -3.36 -4.98 -0.82
CA THR A 265 -3.51 -4.94 0.64
C THR A 265 -4.33 -3.74 1.08
N THR A 266 -4.08 -2.58 0.47
CA THR A 266 -4.81 -1.34 0.76
C THR A 266 -6.25 -1.42 0.28
N ALA A 267 -6.47 -1.92 -0.93
CA ALA A 267 -7.80 -2.21 -1.46
C ALA A 267 -8.61 -3.13 -0.52
N PHE A 268 -7.97 -4.17 0.01
CA PHE A 268 -8.59 -5.09 0.96
C PHE A 268 -9.02 -4.39 2.25
N TRP A 269 -8.12 -3.62 2.89
CA TRP A 269 -8.46 -2.95 4.15
C TRP A 269 -9.48 -1.82 3.96
N LEU A 270 -9.45 -1.11 2.82
CA LEU A 270 -10.52 -0.18 2.45
C LEU A 270 -11.85 -0.89 2.24
N ALA A 271 -11.87 -2.08 1.63
CA ALA A 271 -13.08 -2.87 1.46
C ALA A 271 -13.63 -3.41 2.79
N VAL A 272 -12.75 -3.74 3.74
CA VAL A 272 -13.13 -4.09 5.12
C VAL A 272 -13.76 -2.89 5.82
N ALA A 273 -13.23 -1.67 5.61
CA ALA A 273 -13.78 -0.44 6.15
C ALA A 273 -15.15 -0.10 5.52
N ASN A 274 -15.22 -0.21 4.20
CA ASN A 274 -16.42 0.06 3.40
C ASN A 274 -16.34 -0.71 2.07
N ARG A 275 -17.22 -1.70 1.90
CA ARG A 275 -17.28 -2.54 0.69
C ARG A 275 -17.46 -1.75 -0.61
N ARG A 276 -18.07 -0.57 -0.58
CA ARG A 276 -18.25 0.27 -1.78
C ARG A 276 -16.93 0.78 -2.36
N THR A 277 -15.87 0.80 -1.57
CA THR A 277 -14.54 1.19 -2.06
C THR A 277 -14.02 0.23 -3.14
N LEU A 278 -14.50 -1.03 -3.18
CA LEU A 278 -14.11 -2.01 -4.20
C LEU A 278 -14.36 -1.54 -5.64
N PHE A 279 -15.40 -0.74 -5.86
CA PHE A 279 -15.70 -0.18 -7.19
C PHE A 279 -14.56 0.71 -7.71
N LEU A 280 -13.81 1.34 -6.80
CA LEU A 280 -12.66 2.16 -7.15
C LEU A 280 -11.35 1.39 -7.04
N THR A 281 -11.19 0.60 -5.96
CA THR A 281 -9.91 -0.02 -5.64
C THR A 281 -9.59 -1.23 -6.50
N VAL A 282 -10.58 -2.00 -6.98
CA VAL A 282 -10.30 -3.14 -7.88
C VAL A 282 -9.79 -2.67 -9.25
N PRO A 283 -10.47 -1.74 -9.96
CA PRO A 283 -9.91 -1.18 -11.19
C PRO A 283 -8.52 -0.56 -10.99
N TRP A 284 -8.30 0.09 -9.85
CA TRP A 284 -7.00 0.65 -9.50
C TRP A 284 -5.90 -0.41 -9.39
N VAL A 285 -6.14 -1.50 -8.65
CA VAL A 285 -5.18 -2.62 -8.53
C VAL A 285 -4.85 -3.20 -9.90
N LEU A 286 -5.86 -3.40 -10.75
CA LEU A 286 -5.67 -3.92 -12.11
C LEU A 286 -4.89 -2.93 -12.99
N ALA A 287 -5.14 -1.63 -12.85
CA ALA A 287 -4.43 -0.59 -13.60
C ALA A 287 -2.94 -0.51 -13.17
N VAL A 288 -2.64 -0.60 -11.87
CA VAL A 288 -1.27 -0.66 -11.38
C VAL A 288 -0.56 -1.91 -11.87
N TRP A 289 -1.18 -3.08 -11.77
CA TRP A 289 -0.61 -4.32 -12.30
C TRP A 289 -0.38 -4.24 -13.83
N THR A 290 -1.33 -3.70 -14.58
CA THR A 290 -1.16 -3.50 -16.01
C THR A 290 0.01 -2.54 -16.28
N SER A 291 0.12 -1.44 -15.55
CA SER A 291 1.22 -0.49 -15.69
C SER A 291 2.58 -1.14 -15.43
N THR A 292 2.69 -2.01 -14.42
CA THR A 292 3.95 -2.70 -14.12
C THR A 292 4.43 -3.61 -15.24
N VAL A 293 3.50 -4.24 -15.96
CA VAL A 293 3.79 -5.14 -17.08
C VAL A 293 4.12 -4.33 -18.33
N LEU A 294 3.28 -3.34 -18.67
CA LEU A 294 3.47 -2.50 -19.85
C LEU A 294 4.73 -1.63 -19.79
N LEU A 295 5.20 -1.31 -18.59
CA LEU A 295 6.45 -0.57 -18.40
C LEU A 295 7.66 -1.51 -18.25
N GLY A 296 7.45 -2.82 -18.32
CA GLY A 296 8.50 -3.83 -18.32
C GLY A 296 9.23 -4.04 -16.99
N TRP A 297 8.66 -3.53 -15.89
CA TRP A 297 9.14 -3.78 -14.53
C TRP A 297 8.89 -5.21 -14.07
N HIS A 298 7.78 -5.80 -14.53
CA HIS A 298 7.28 -7.07 -14.01
C HIS A 298 6.76 -7.96 -15.13
N TYR A 299 6.95 -9.26 -14.96
CA TYR A 299 6.16 -10.27 -15.65
C TYR A 299 4.73 -10.26 -15.10
N ILE A 300 3.77 -10.82 -15.83
CA ILE A 300 2.37 -10.93 -15.42
C ILE A 300 2.28 -11.78 -14.14
N LEU A 301 2.98 -12.91 -14.07
CA LEU A 301 2.99 -13.80 -12.90
C LEU A 301 3.53 -13.13 -11.63
N ASP A 302 4.35 -12.08 -11.74
CA ASP A 302 4.87 -11.33 -10.61
C ASP A 302 3.73 -10.61 -9.86
N GLY A 303 2.80 -10.02 -10.60
CA GLY A 303 1.64 -9.34 -10.04
C GLY A 303 0.66 -10.31 -9.41
N ALA A 304 0.40 -11.47 -10.03
CA ALA A 304 -0.41 -12.53 -9.44
C ALA A 304 0.21 -13.06 -8.14
N SER A 305 1.52 -13.25 -8.12
CA SER A 305 2.28 -13.64 -6.92
C SER A 305 2.22 -12.55 -5.85
N GLY A 306 2.24 -11.27 -6.24
CA GLY A 306 2.04 -10.13 -5.35
C GLY A 306 0.66 -10.12 -4.70
N MET A 307 -0.41 -10.39 -5.45
CA MET A 307 -1.77 -10.49 -4.89
C MET A 307 -1.91 -11.69 -3.94
N LEU A 308 -1.29 -12.83 -4.27
CA LEU A 308 -1.23 -13.99 -3.38
C LEU A 308 -0.51 -13.64 -2.08
N LEU A 309 0.66 -13.00 -2.17
CA LEU A 309 1.42 -12.54 -1.01
C LEU A 309 0.59 -11.59 -0.14
N ALA A 310 -0.10 -10.61 -0.74
CA ALA A 310 -0.99 -9.70 -0.02
C ALA A 310 -2.07 -10.46 0.78
N GLY A 311 -2.71 -11.44 0.15
CA GLY A 311 -3.67 -12.33 0.81
C GLY A 311 -3.07 -13.08 2.01
N LEU A 312 -1.88 -13.67 1.83
CA LEU A 312 -1.17 -14.39 2.90
C LEU A 312 -0.79 -13.46 4.06
N CYS A 313 -0.26 -12.27 3.79
CA CYS A 313 0.10 -11.29 4.82
C CYS A 313 -1.12 -10.77 5.59
N VAL A 314 -2.26 -10.60 4.92
CA VAL A 314 -3.54 -10.27 5.57
C VAL A 314 -4.02 -11.41 6.48
N LEU A 315 -3.94 -12.66 6.03
CA LEU A 315 -4.30 -13.82 6.85
C LEU A 315 -3.38 -13.95 8.06
N LEU A 316 -2.08 -13.78 7.87
CA LEU A 316 -1.08 -13.80 8.95
C LEU A 316 -1.33 -12.67 9.95
N THR A 317 -1.60 -11.46 9.47
CA THR A 317 -1.98 -10.32 10.32
C THR A 317 -3.18 -10.65 11.21
N ARG A 318 -4.23 -11.24 10.62
CA ARG A 318 -5.43 -11.66 11.36
C ARG A 318 -5.09 -12.73 12.40
N ALA A 319 -4.24 -13.70 12.06
CA ALA A 319 -3.82 -14.75 12.98
C ALA A 319 -2.99 -14.19 14.16
N LEU A 320 -2.02 -13.32 13.88
CA LEU A 320 -1.16 -12.68 14.89
C LEU A 320 -1.98 -11.81 15.84
N LEU A 321 -2.84 -10.93 15.30
CA LEU A 321 -3.58 -9.99 16.11
C LEU A 321 -4.74 -10.63 16.88
N ARG A 322 -5.30 -11.77 16.43
CA ARG A 322 -6.27 -12.57 17.21
C ARG A 322 -5.69 -13.07 18.52
N ARG A 323 -4.40 -13.40 18.57
CA ARG A 323 -3.73 -13.87 19.80
C ARG A 323 -3.45 -12.74 20.78
N VAL A 324 -3.34 -11.52 20.26
CA VAL A 324 -3.06 -10.34 21.05
C VAL A 324 -4.35 -9.71 21.55
N GLU A 325 -5.37 -9.50 20.70
CA GLU A 325 -6.66 -8.96 21.13
C GLU A 325 -7.31 -9.86 22.20
N PRO A 326 -7.52 -9.40 23.45
CA PRO A 326 -8.30 -10.16 24.42
C PRO A 326 -9.68 -10.37 23.83
N LEU A 327 -10.22 -11.59 24.00
CA LEU A 327 -11.60 -11.94 23.70
C LEU A 327 -12.50 -10.91 24.37
N THR A 328 -12.84 -9.85 23.64
CA THR A 328 -13.81 -8.88 24.11
C THR A 328 -15.14 -9.60 24.03
N GLU A 329 -15.88 -9.60 25.13
CA GLU A 329 -17.00 -10.53 25.34
C GLU A 329 -17.93 -10.63 24.11
N PRO A 330 -18.46 -11.83 23.81
CA PRO A 330 -19.33 -12.11 22.66
C PRO A 330 -20.63 -11.28 22.50
N GLY A 331 -20.84 -10.20 23.27
CA GLY A 331 -22.07 -9.41 23.30
C GLY A 331 -22.12 -8.18 22.40
N THR A 332 -20.99 -7.64 21.94
CA THR A 332 -20.98 -6.45 21.06
C THR A 332 -20.74 -6.86 19.62
N ARG A 333 -21.81 -7.30 18.94
CA ARG A 333 -21.78 -7.49 17.48
C ARG A 333 -21.21 -6.22 16.83
N PRO A 334 -20.21 -6.34 15.95
CA PRO A 334 -19.69 -5.18 15.24
C PRO A 334 -20.82 -4.51 14.44
N PRO A 335 -20.90 -3.18 14.40
CA PRO A 335 -21.95 -2.42 13.70
C PRO A 335 -21.92 -2.59 12.16
N PHE A 336 -21.09 -3.47 11.63
CA PHE A 336 -20.94 -3.73 10.20
C PHE A 336 -22.09 -4.55 9.59
N ALA A 337 -23.15 -4.87 10.35
CA ALA A 337 -24.43 -5.29 9.79
C ALA A 337 -25.24 -4.08 9.26
N VAL A 338 -24.64 -3.26 8.39
CA VAL A 338 -25.30 -2.11 7.75
C VAL A 338 -26.36 -2.53 6.71
N GLY A 339 -26.59 -3.83 6.53
CA GLY A 339 -27.73 -4.34 5.75
C GLY A 339 -29.04 -4.53 6.56
N GLY A 340 -28.98 -4.53 7.90
CA GLY A 340 -30.13 -4.93 8.73
C GLY A 340 -31.03 -3.78 9.19
N ALA A 341 -30.46 -2.62 9.53
CA ALA A 341 -31.21 -1.52 10.13
C ALA A 341 -32.19 -0.86 9.15
N HIS A 342 -31.84 -0.77 7.87
CA HIS A 342 -32.74 -0.19 6.85
C HIS A 342 -33.89 -1.15 6.49
N ALA A 343 -33.64 -2.47 6.54
CA ALA A 343 -34.67 -3.49 6.33
C ALA A 343 -35.62 -3.61 7.54
N GLN A 344 -35.13 -3.46 8.77
CA GLN A 344 -35.99 -3.44 9.96
C GLN A 344 -36.85 -2.17 10.06
N ALA A 345 -36.33 -1.00 9.66
CA ALA A 345 -37.12 0.23 9.61
C ALA A 345 -38.22 0.19 8.54
N MET A 346 -37.96 -0.45 7.37
CA MET A 346 -38.98 -0.67 6.34
C MET A 346 -40.03 -1.71 6.77
N LYS A 347 -39.64 -2.75 7.53
CA LYS A 347 -40.60 -3.73 8.05
C LYS A 347 -41.51 -3.14 9.13
N GLN A 348 -40.98 -2.31 10.04
CA GLN A 348 -41.80 -1.63 11.06
C GLN A 348 -42.76 -0.57 10.50
N THR A 349 -42.44 0.05 9.36
CA THR A 349 -43.36 0.98 8.69
C THR A 349 -44.41 0.24 7.86
N SER A 350 -44.09 -0.94 7.32
CA SER A 350 -45.07 -1.82 6.68
C SER A 350 -46.10 -2.37 7.68
N ASP A 351 -45.65 -2.80 8.87
CA ASP A 351 -46.55 -3.40 9.87
C ASP A 351 -47.49 -2.35 10.50
N ARG A 352 -47.04 -1.09 10.67
CA ARG A 352 -47.88 -0.01 11.19
C ARG A 352 -49.00 0.45 10.25
N ASN A 353 -48.86 0.23 8.95
CA ASN A 353 -49.88 0.61 7.97
C ASN A 353 -50.92 -0.51 7.75
N GLY A 354 -50.70 -1.72 8.28
CA GLY A 354 -51.63 -2.85 8.18
C GLY A 354 -52.71 -2.91 9.27
N GLU A 355 -52.62 -2.09 10.33
CA GLU A 355 -53.60 -2.06 11.43
C GLU A 355 -54.67 -0.96 11.30
N LEU A 356 -54.70 -0.24 10.17
CA LEU A 356 -55.65 0.86 9.90
C LEU A 356 -56.67 0.56 8.79
N THR A 357 -56.83 -0.71 8.41
CA THR A 357 -57.85 -1.21 7.49
C THR A 357 -58.59 -2.37 8.12
#